data_AF-A0A9J6FBT2-F1
#
_entry.id   AF-A0A9J6FBT2-F1
#
_cell.length_a   1.000
_cell.length_b   1.000
_cell.length_c   1.000
_cell.angle_alpha   90.00
_cell.angle_beta   90.00
_cell.angle_gamma   90.00
#
_symmetry.space_group_name_H-M   'P 1'
#
loop_
_entity.id
_entity.type
_entity.pdbx_description
1 polymer ?
#
loop_
_entity_poly.entity_id
_entity_poly.type
_entity_poly.pdbx_seq_one_letter_code
_entity_poly.pdbx_strand_id
1 'polypeptide(L)'
;MARLSLPLLVLLSLLLRWRFRTGRRNSLVTPFFDLRPVHAETDALDAKNSPYRLVQDKMDFEANDRVKVTLYTVGKPFRGFKVKSVDEHGQEVGRFEPGALYKALSECAAATHESRADKEHVEMHWLAPADRSGRVHFKLSPTMFGEFSV
;
A
#
# COMPACT_ATOMS: atom_id res chain seq x y z
N MET A 1 48.61 39.06 40.14
CA MET A 1 48.82 37.84 39.32
C MET A 1 48.16 36.67 40.02
N ALA A 2 47.07 36.15 39.46
CA ALA A 2 46.51 34.85 39.82
C ALA A 2 45.84 34.31 38.55
N ARG A 3 46.44 33.27 37.96
CA ARG A 3 45.99 32.59 36.75
C ARG A 3 44.92 31.58 37.17
N LEU A 4 43.65 31.86 36.89
CA LEU A 4 42.58 30.88 37.02
C LEU A 4 42.63 29.93 35.82
N SER A 5 43.04 28.71 36.11
CA SER A 5 43.11 27.56 35.21
C SER A 5 41.70 27.19 34.70
N LEU A 6 41.47 27.29 33.39
CA LEU A 6 40.35 26.61 32.74
C LEU A 6 40.78 25.19 32.36
N PRO A 7 40.38 24.17 33.13
CA PRO A 7 40.12 22.89 32.49
C PRO A 7 38.91 22.21 33.16
N LEU A 8 37.71 22.81 33.08
CA LEU A 8 36.51 22.16 33.63
C LEU A 8 35.22 22.44 32.85
N LEU A 9 35.32 22.73 31.56
CA LEU A 9 34.14 22.93 30.69
C LEU A 9 34.13 22.07 29.42
N VAL A 10 35.04 21.10 29.29
CA VAL A 10 35.03 20.13 28.17
C VAL A 10 34.67 18.70 28.62
N LEU A 11 34.56 18.43 29.93
CA LEU A 11 34.13 17.12 30.45
C LEU A 11 32.63 17.02 30.77
N LEU A 12 31.86 18.12 30.65
CA LEU A 12 30.41 18.13 30.85
C LEU A 12 29.60 17.78 29.58
N SER A 13 30.27 17.38 28.50
CA SER A 13 29.61 16.86 27.29
C SER A 13 29.54 15.33 27.24
N LEU A 14 30.21 14.62 28.16
CA LEU A 14 30.29 13.15 28.17
C LEU A 14 29.43 12.44 29.23
N LEU A 15 28.68 13.17 30.08
CA LEU A 15 27.78 12.60 31.10
C LEU A 15 26.28 12.76 30.81
N LEU A 16 25.88 13.18 29.60
CA LEU A 16 24.49 13.00 29.13
C LEU A 16 24.26 11.66 28.42
N ARG A 17 25.29 10.82 28.32
CA ARG A 17 25.12 9.40 28.00
C ARG A 17 24.88 8.66 29.32
N TRP A 18 23.69 8.10 29.42
CA TRP A 18 23.20 7.18 30.45
C TRP A 18 22.64 7.83 31.71
N ARG A 19 21.30 8.02 31.74
CA ARG A 19 20.45 7.29 32.70
C ARG A 19 18.97 7.28 32.27
N PHE A 20 18.46 6.06 32.12
CA PHE A 20 17.11 5.60 32.48
C PHE A 20 15.88 6.06 31.69
N ARG A 21 15.59 5.24 30.67
CA ARG A 21 14.34 4.49 30.47
C ARG A 21 13.35 4.56 31.65
N THR A 22 12.28 5.33 31.47
CA THR A 22 10.90 5.00 31.85
C THR A 22 10.04 5.50 30.68
N GLY A 23 9.46 4.63 29.86
CA GLY A 23 8.15 4.06 30.16
C GLY A 23 7.03 5.01 29.73
N ARG A 24 6.80 5.19 28.42
CA ARG A 24 5.52 5.71 27.91
C ARG A 24 4.82 4.60 27.11
N ARG A 25 3.99 3.84 27.81
CA ARG A 25 2.93 3.03 27.24
C ARG A 25 1.79 3.96 26.83
N ASN A 26 1.52 4.02 25.53
CA ASN A 26 0.21 3.72 24.92
C ASN A 26 0.03 4.51 23.61
N SER A 27 -0.27 3.75 22.55
CA SER A 27 -1.07 4.09 21.37
C SER A 27 -0.64 5.36 20.63
N LEU A 28 -0.25 5.29 19.36
CA LEU A 28 -1.10 4.83 18.28
C LEU A 28 -0.24 4.10 17.25
N VAL A 29 -0.58 2.85 16.96
CA VAL A 29 -0.30 2.25 15.66
C VAL A 29 -0.96 3.20 14.66
N THR A 30 -0.19 4.03 13.96
CA THR A 30 -0.70 4.71 12.77
C THR A 30 -0.99 3.58 11.78
N PRO A 31 -2.27 3.25 11.48
CA PRO A 31 -2.55 2.26 10.47
C PRO A 31 -1.97 2.76 9.15
N PHE A 32 -1.48 1.82 8.36
CA PHE A 32 -0.90 1.95 7.02
C PHE A 32 -1.92 2.48 5.99
N PHE A 33 -2.55 3.61 6.28
CA PHE A 33 -3.41 4.38 5.40
C PHE A 33 -2.58 5.51 4.80
N ASP A 34 -1.68 5.17 3.88
CA ASP A 34 -1.36 6.12 2.83
C ASP A 34 -1.26 5.39 1.49
N LEU A 35 -2.44 5.13 0.92
CA LEU A 35 -2.63 4.68 -0.46
C LEU A 35 -3.08 5.84 -1.35
N ARG A 36 -2.82 7.09 -0.96
CA ARG A 36 -3.21 8.25 -1.75
C ARG A 36 -2.36 8.28 -3.02
N PRO A 37 -2.96 8.21 -4.22
CA PRO A 37 -2.21 8.52 -5.43
C PRO A 37 -1.70 9.96 -5.32
N VAL A 38 -0.43 10.19 -5.69
CA VAL A 38 0.24 11.51 -5.62
C VAL A 38 -0.37 12.54 -6.59
N HIS A 39 -1.44 12.18 -7.31
CA HIS A 39 -2.22 13.07 -8.16
C HIS A 39 -3.71 12.94 -7.83
N ALA A 40 -4.29 14.07 -7.38
CA ALA A 40 -5.68 14.36 -7.09
C ALA A 40 -6.37 13.39 -6.10
N GLU A 41 -6.76 13.96 -4.96
CA GLU A 41 -7.57 13.34 -3.92
C GLU A 41 -8.76 12.59 -4.50
N THR A 42 -8.64 11.27 -4.60
CA THR A 42 -9.80 10.38 -4.65
C THR A 42 -9.65 9.49 -3.43
N ASP A 43 -10.42 9.81 -2.39
CA ASP A 43 -10.54 8.95 -1.21
C ASP A 43 -10.82 7.52 -1.68
N ALA A 44 -10.28 6.53 -0.95
CA ALA A 44 -10.63 5.14 -1.17
C ALA A 44 -12.15 5.02 -1.05
N LEU A 45 -12.85 4.98 -2.18
CA LEU A 45 -14.32 5.01 -2.22
C LEU A 45 -14.84 3.91 -1.30
N ASP A 46 -15.82 4.26 -0.46
CA ASP A 46 -16.58 3.27 0.31
C ASP A 46 -17.02 2.16 -0.64
N ALA A 47 -16.47 0.96 -0.44
CA ALA A 47 -16.61 -0.16 -1.38
C ALA A 47 -18.09 -0.49 -1.70
N LYS A 48 -18.99 -0.15 -0.78
CA LYS A 48 -20.44 -0.35 -0.91
C LYS A 48 -21.11 0.58 -1.94
N ASN A 49 -20.62 1.81 -2.08
CA ASN A 49 -21.24 2.85 -2.92
C ASN A 49 -20.43 3.18 -4.18
N SER A 50 -19.19 2.69 -4.29
CA SER A 50 -18.42 2.77 -5.53
C SER A 50 -19.16 2.06 -6.68
N PRO A 51 -19.06 2.51 -7.95
CA PRO A 51 -19.49 1.72 -9.11
C PRO A 51 -18.44 0.67 -9.54
N TYR A 52 -17.24 0.73 -8.95
CA TYR A 52 -16.13 -0.19 -9.24
C TYR A 52 -16.19 -1.41 -8.31
N ARG A 53 -15.99 -2.59 -8.89
CA ARG A 53 -16.06 -3.89 -8.21
C ARG A 53 -14.74 -4.61 -8.42
N LEU A 54 -14.18 -5.10 -7.32
CA LEU A 54 -13.01 -5.97 -7.33
C LEU A 54 -13.45 -7.34 -6.81
N VAL A 55 -13.31 -8.37 -7.64
CA VAL A 55 -13.70 -9.75 -7.33
C VAL A 55 -12.47 -10.64 -7.46
N GLN A 56 -12.32 -11.59 -6.56
CA GLN A 56 -11.28 -12.62 -6.61
C GLN A 56 -11.93 -14.01 -6.65
N ASP A 57 -11.30 -14.97 -7.31
CA ASP A 57 -11.80 -16.35 -7.39
C ASP A 57 -11.60 -17.14 -6.08
N LYS A 58 -10.56 -16.82 -5.30
CA LYS A 58 -10.35 -17.36 -3.94
C LYS A 58 -9.70 -16.35 -3.00
N MET A 59 -9.96 -16.50 -1.70
CA MET A 59 -9.36 -15.65 -0.64
C MET A 59 -8.16 -16.33 0.02
N ASP A 60 -8.24 -17.63 0.25
CA ASP A 60 -7.16 -18.41 0.82
C ASP A 60 -6.30 -18.99 -0.31
N PHE A 61 -4.99 -18.95 -0.13
CA PHE A 61 -3.99 -19.39 -1.10
C PHE A 61 -2.99 -20.37 -0.47
N GLU A 62 -2.56 -21.32 -1.27
CA GLU A 62 -1.42 -22.20 -1.06
C GLU A 62 -0.18 -21.69 -1.80
N ALA A 63 0.97 -22.29 -1.50
CA ALA A 63 2.22 -21.92 -2.15
C ALA A 63 2.14 -22.06 -3.68
N ASN A 64 2.58 -21.03 -4.41
CA ASN A 64 2.55 -20.94 -5.88
C ASN A 64 1.14 -20.92 -6.50
N ASP A 65 0.09 -20.73 -5.71
CA ASP A 65 -1.25 -20.55 -6.25
C ASP A 65 -1.35 -19.35 -7.18
N ARG A 66 -2.14 -19.53 -8.24
CA ARG A 66 -2.53 -18.45 -9.15
C ARG A 66 -3.97 -18.05 -8.88
N VAL A 67 -4.18 -16.81 -8.49
CA VAL A 67 -5.49 -16.23 -8.14
C VAL A 67 -5.89 -15.24 -9.23
N LYS A 68 -7.11 -15.36 -9.73
CA LYS A 68 -7.67 -14.41 -10.68
C LYS A 68 -8.37 -13.27 -9.94
N VAL A 69 -8.01 -12.04 -10.30
CA VAL A 69 -8.58 -10.82 -9.73
C VAL A 69 -9.20 -10.00 -10.86
N THR A 70 -10.49 -9.75 -10.76
CA THR A 70 -11.26 -9.03 -11.77
C THR A 70 -11.71 -7.68 -11.24
N LEU A 71 -11.26 -6.60 -11.89
CA LEU A 71 -11.76 -5.25 -11.69
C LEU A 71 -12.75 -4.90 -12.80
N TYR A 72 -13.97 -4.52 -12.44
CA TYR A 72 -14.96 -4.04 -13.40
C TYR A 72 -15.79 -2.88 -12.87
N THR A 73 -16.50 -2.19 -13.76
CA THR A 73 -17.43 -1.10 -13.43
C THR A 73 -18.84 -1.46 -13.85
N VAL A 74 -19.85 -1.00 -13.09
CA VAL A 74 -21.26 -0.97 -13.52
C VAL A 74 -21.71 0.44 -13.91
N GLY A 75 -20.79 1.40 -13.90
CA GLY A 75 -21.04 2.80 -14.24
C GLY A 75 -20.09 3.26 -15.34
N LYS A 76 -19.49 4.44 -15.17
CA LYS A 76 -18.52 4.98 -16.14
C LYS A 76 -17.25 4.11 -16.22
N PRO A 77 -16.64 3.98 -17.41
CA PRO A 77 -15.30 3.40 -17.56
C PRO A 77 -14.28 4.07 -16.66
N PHE A 78 -13.24 3.32 -16.29
CA PHE A 78 -12.09 3.82 -15.53
C PHE A 78 -10.83 3.85 -16.39
N ARG A 79 -9.99 4.86 -16.17
CA ARG A 79 -8.72 5.03 -16.90
C ARG A 79 -7.51 4.57 -16.10
N GLY A 80 -7.51 4.83 -14.80
CA GLY A 80 -6.45 4.46 -13.87
C GLY A 80 -6.96 3.66 -12.69
N PHE A 81 -6.09 2.79 -12.17
CA PHE A 81 -6.32 2.06 -10.94
C PHE A 81 -4.97 1.64 -10.34
N LYS A 82 -4.97 1.39 -9.04
CA LYS A 82 -3.93 0.62 -8.35
C LYS A 82 -4.62 -0.46 -7.51
N VAL A 83 -4.23 -1.72 -7.72
CA VAL A 83 -4.69 -2.86 -6.92
C VAL A 83 -3.51 -3.40 -6.14
N LYS A 84 -3.66 -3.56 -4.83
CA LYS A 84 -2.58 -4.02 -3.94
C LYS A 84 -3.01 -5.29 -3.21
N SER A 85 -2.11 -6.26 -3.09
CA SER A 85 -2.32 -7.50 -2.34
C SER A 85 -1.69 -7.41 -0.94
N VAL A 86 -2.48 -7.69 0.08
CA VAL A 86 -2.03 -7.73 1.48
C VAL A 86 -2.55 -8.97 2.20
N ASP A 87 -1.83 -9.42 3.23
CA ASP A 87 -2.28 -10.49 4.12
C ASP A 87 -3.21 -9.97 5.23
N GLU A 88 -3.61 -10.86 6.14
CA GLU A 88 -4.47 -10.53 7.29
C GLU A 88 -3.85 -9.49 8.25
N HIS A 89 -2.52 -9.34 8.23
CA HIS A 89 -1.77 -8.37 9.02
C HIS A 89 -1.51 -7.06 8.25
N GLY A 90 -2.04 -6.93 7.03
CA GLY A 90 -1.83 -5.79 6.16
C GLY A 90 -0.44 -5.73 5.52
N GLN A 91 0.36 -6.79 5.61
CA GLN A 91 1.66 -6.88 4.96
C GLN A 91 1.49 -7.25 3.49
N GLU A 92 2.37 -6.71 2.63
CA GLU A 92 2.36 -7.04 1.22
C GLU A 92 2.68 -8.52 0.97
N VAL A 93 1.97 -9.13 0.02
CA VAL A 93 2.11 -10.55 -0.26
C VAL A 93 1.93 -10.88 -1.74
N GLY A 94 2.75 -11.83 -2.21
CA GLY A 94 2.74 -12.33 -3.58
C GLY A 94 3.12 -11.27 -4.61
N ARG A 95 2.78 -11.53 -5.87
CA ARG A 95 3.07 -10.61 -6.98
C ARG A 95 2.03 -10.73 -8.07
N PHE A 96 1.79 -9.65 -8.78
CA PHE A 96 1.01 -9.71 -10.01
C PHE A 96 1.88 -10.19 -11.17
N GLU A 97 1.28 -10.94 -12.09
CA GLU A 97 1.90 -11.24 -13.38
C GLU A 97 1.68 -10.06 -14.33
N PRO A 98 2.56 -9.84 -15.33
CA PRO A 98 2.32 -8.83 -16.35
C PRO A 98 1.07 -9.16 -17.19
N GLY A 99 0.32 -8.13 -17.62
CA GLY A 99 -0.82 -8.29 -18.50
C GLY A 99 -0.91 -7.20 -19.56
N ALA A 100 -1.93 -7.30 -20.43
CA ALA A 100 -2.09 -6.36 -21.55
C ALA A 100 -2.64 -4.99 -21.14
N LEU A 101 -3.47 -4.93 -20.09
CA LEU A 101 -4.16 -3.71 -19.64
C LEU A 101 -3.53 -3.12 -18.38
N TYR A 102 -2.56 -3.80 -17.80
CA TYR A 102 -1.96 -3.49 -16.52
C TYR A 102 -0.53 -4.00 -16.45
N LYS A 103 0.26 -3.32 -15.61
CA LYS A 103 1.61 -3.73 -15.26
C LYS A 103 1.68 -4.09 -13.78
N ALA A 104 2.46 -5.12 -13.50
CA ALA A 104 2.87 -5.46 -12.16
C ALA A 104 3.92 -4.46 -11.66
N LEU A 105 3.78 -4.06 -10.40
CA LEU A 105 4.77 -3.29 -9.65
C LEU A 105 5.54 -4.27 -8.77
N SER A 106 6.83 -4.43 -9.01
CA SER A 106 7.66 -5.36 -8.25
C SER A 106 8.13 -4.78 -6.92
N GLU A 107 8.17 -3.45 -6.82
CA GLU A 107 8.58 -2.71 -5.64
C GLU A 107 7.53 -2.68 -4.52
N CYS A 108 6.26 -2.89 -4.89
CA CYS A 108 5.17 -3.02 -3.93
C CYS A 108 4.12 -3.95 -4.52
N ALA A 109 3.72 -5.01 -3.81
CA ALA A 109 2.88 -6.12 -4.30
C ALA A 109 1.53 -5.61 -4.87
N ALA A 110 1.56 -5.13 -6.10
CA ALA A 110 0.51 -4.32 -6.68
C ALA A 110 0.53 -4.38 -8.21
N ALA A 111 -0.60 -4.04 -8.79
CA ALA A 111 -0.79 -3.84 -10.22
C ALA A 111 -1.36 -2.44 -10.46
N THR A 112 -0.96 -1.81 -11.56
CA THR A 112 -1.51 -0.52 -12.01
C THR A 112 -1.82 -0.57 -13.49
N HIS A 113 -2.68 0.33 -13.96
CA HIS A 113 -2.97 0.50 -15.38
C HIS A 113 -1.69 0.64 -16.25
N GLU A 114 -1.74 0.04 -17.44
CA GLU A 114 -0.66 0.17 -18.44
C GLU A 114 -0.80 1.46 -19.26
N SER A 115 -2.04 1.80 -19.62
CA SER A 115 -2.35 2.98 -20.45
C SER A 115 -3.56 3.75 -19.90
N ARG A 116 -3.75 4.98 -20.37
CA ARG A 116 -4.91 5.83 -20.01
C ARG A 116 -6.18 5.53 -20.81
N ALA A 117 -6.18 4.47 -21.63
CA ALA A 117 -7.37 4.05 -22.36
C ALA A 117 -8.51 3.71 -21.39
N ASP A 118 -9.74 3.96 -21.82
CA ASP A 118 -10.93 3.59 -21.04
C ASP A 118 -11.02 2.08 -20.90
N LYS A 119 -11.39 1.64 -19.69
CA LYS A 119 -11.54 0.23 -19.34
C LYS A 119 -12.85 0.06 -18.60
N GLU A 120 -13.59 -0.96 -19.00
CA GLU A 120 -14.78 -1.41 -18.25
C GLU A 120 -14.46 -2.64 -17.41
N HIS A 121 -13.47 -3.42 -17.84
CA HIS A 121 -13.09 -4.70 -17.26
C HIS A 121 -11.58 -4.92 -17.40
N VAL A 122 -10.94 -5.36 -16.31
CA VAL A 122 -9.54 -5.77 -16.27
C VAL A 122 -9.43 -7.06 -15.47
N GLU A 123 -8.89 -8.09 -16.11
CA GLU A 123 -8.52 -9.35 -15.46
C GLU A 123 -7.03 -9.32 -15.14
N MET A 124 -6.70 -9.55 -13.88
CA MET A 124 -5.33 -9.64 -13.38
C MET A 124 -5.08 -11.03 -12.82
N HIS A 125 -3.82 -11.46 -12.88
CA HIS A 125 -3.37 -12.69 -12.27
C HIS A 125 -2.37 -12.38 -11.18
N TRP A 126 -2.64 -12.91 -9.99
CA TRP A 126 -1.77 -12.80 -8.82
C TRP A 126 -1.18 -14.17 -8.51
N LEU A 127 0.12 -14.21 -8.25
CA LEU A 127 0.87 -15.40 -7.88
C LEU A 127 1.22 -15.33 -6.40
N ALA A 128 0.84 -16.39 -5.67
CA ALA A 128 1.19 -16.57 -4.28
C ALA A 128 2.70 -16.77 -4.09
N PRO A 129 3.24 -16.40 -2.92
CA PRO A 129 4.59 -16.77 -2.54
C PRO A 129 4.82 -18.29 -2.63
N ALA A 130 6.05 -18.71 -2.91
CA ALA A 130 6.39 -20.12 -3.05
C ALA A 130 6.60 -20.85 -1.71
N ASP A 131 6.72 -20.10 -0.61
CA ASP A 131 7.20 -20.56 0.69
C ASP A 131 6.12 -20.60 1.78
N ARG A 132 4.90 -20.12 1.48
CA ARG A 132 3.82 -20.04 2.47
C ARG A 132 2.42 -20.10 1.86
N SER A 133 1.46 -20.44 2.71
CA SER A 133 0.02 -20.33 2.47
C SER A 133 -0.60 -19.28 3.41
N GLY A 134 -1.84 -18.89 3.14
CA GLY A 134 -2.57 -17.94 3.98
C GLY A 134 -3.75 -17.30 3.27
N ARG A 135 -4.19 -16.15 3.76
CA ARG A 135 -5.28 -15.37 3.16
C ARG A 135 -4.75 -14.10 2.52
N VAL A 136 -5.25 -13.79 1.33
CA VAL A 136 -4.98 -12.55 0.60
C VAL A 136 -6.22 -11.66 0.55
N HIS A 137 -5.99 -10.37 0.71
CA HIS A 137 -6.95 -9.31 0.51
C HIS A 137 -6.44 -8.35 -0.55
N PHE A 138 -7.28 -8.07 -1.54
CA PHE A 138 -6.97 -7.05 -2.54
C PHE A 138 -7.63 -5.72 -2.21
N LYS A 139 -6.85 -4.65 -2.24
CA LYS A 139 -7.30 -3.27 -2.02
C LYS A 139 -7.26 -2.51 -3.33
N LEU A 140 -8.37 -1.87 -3.69
CA LEU A 140 -8.49 -1.04 -4.87
C LEU A 140 -8.38 0.44 -4.49
N SER A 141 -7.49 1.16 -5.16
CA SER A 141 -7.49 2.61 -5.23
C SER A 141 -7.81 3.01 -6.68
N PRO A 142 -9.06 3.38 -7.01
CA PRO A 142 -9.39 3.84 -8.34
C PRO A 142 -8.78 5.23 -8.56
N THR A 143 -8.22 5.48 -9.75
CA THR A 143 -7.75 6.82 -10.12
C THR A 143 -8.62 7.31 -11.27
N MET A 144 -9.59 8.15 -10.92
CA MET A 144 -10.45 8.80 -11.88
C MET A 144 -9.74 10.05 -12.38
N PHE A 145 -9.23 10.01 -13.61
CA PHE A 145 -8.89 11.25 -14.28
C PHE A 145 -10.20 11.92 -14.68
N GLY A 146 -10.43 13.13 -14.18
CA GLY A 146 -11.70 13.84 -14.25
C GLY A 146 -12.22 14.01 -15.67
N GLU A 147 -13.53 13.82 -15.81
CA GLU A 147 -14.37 14.79 -16.51
C GLU A 147 -15.26 15.37 -15.41
N PHE A 148 -14.76 16.41 -14.75
CA PHE A 148 -15.61 17.28 -13.94
C PHE A 148 -16.40 18.11 -14.96
N SER A 149 -17.59 17.66 -15.32
CA SER A 149 -18.60 18.57 -15.86
C SER A 149 -19.01 19.48 -14.70
N VAL A 150 -18.50 20.71 -14.73
CA VAL A 150 -19.11 21.84 -14.00
C VAL A 150 -20.46 22.15 -14.65
#